data_AF-A0AAV5JCW9-F1
#
_entry.id   AF-A0AAV5JCW9-F1
#
_cell.length_a   1.000
_cell.length_b   1.000
_cell.length_c   1.000
_cell.angle_alpha   90.00
_cell.angle_beta   90.00
_cell.angle_gamma   90.00
#
_symmetry.space_group_name_H-M   'P 1'
#
loop_
_entity.id
_entity.type
_entity.pdbx_description
1 polymer ?
#
loop_
_entity_poly.entity_id
_entity_poly.type
_entity_poly.pdbx_seq_one_letter_code
_entity_poly.pdbx_strand_id
1 'polypeptide(L)'
;MKRLELSSIWALLAAFEDPLPLRDGAVTFEGAFVKGFDSVSWMANNTMKLLGSRSNGAHCWTFFSTAAYGKRNKVPQENIPTATAEKVKASMLQGVEAALGLSKGSLPKPVYTRVQLWGAALPTNTPGIPCIFDPHGRAGICGDWLLGSNLESAALSGMALADHIADYLQTGVASPDNFAVGLEKEFQPISGHDIGQFPGLESSPQHTLILEKGYQLVT
;
A
#
# COMPACT_ATOMS: atom_id res chain seq x y z
N MET A 1 -4.23 15.87 -21.44
CA MET A 1 -2.92 15.37 -20.98
C MET A 1 -3.16 14.14 -20.13
N LYS A 2 -2.53 12.99 -20.43
CA LYS A 2 -2.69 11.76 -19.65
C LYS A 2 -1.93 11.91 -18.33
N ARG A 3 -2.54 11.55 -17.19
CA ARG A 3 -1.95 11.70 -15.87
C ARG A 3 -2.20 10.46 -15.03
N LEU A 4 -1.11 9.79 -14.67
CA LEU A 4 -1.12 8.78 -13.62
C LEU A 4 -1.25 9.49 -12.26
N GLU A 5 -2.20 9.02 -11.46
CA GLU A 5 -2.43 9.49 -10.10
C GLU A 5 -2.01 8.41 -9.11
N LEU A 6 -1.23 8.83 -8.10
CA LEU A 6 -0.66 7.94 -7.10
C LEU A 6 -0.99 8.49 -5.71
N SER A 7 -1.34 7.58 -4.80
CA SER A 7 -1.54 7.88 -3.39
C SER A 7 -0.21 8.18 -2.70
N SER A 8 -0.30 8.70 -1.47
CA SER A 8 0.85 8.85 -0.58
C SER A 8 0.55 8.13 0.72
N ILE A 9 1.47 7.30 1.18
CA ILE A 9 1.30 6.43 2.35
C ILE A 9 2.51 6.59 3.27
N TRP A 10 2.26 6.71 4.57
CA TRP A 10 3.31 6.59 5.58
C TRP A 10 3.40 5.15 6.07
N ALA A 11 4.62 4.62 6.09
CA ALA A 11 4.97 3.37 6.73
C ALA A 11 5.66 3.67 8.05
N LEU A 12 5.18 3.08 9.14
CA LEU A 12 5.85 3.06 10.44
C LEU A 12 6.31 1.64 10.75
N LEU A 13 7.61 1.47 10.92
CA LEU A 13 8.19 0.28 11.52
C LEU A 13 8.35 0.54 13.01
N ALA A 14 7.92 -0.41 13.85
CA ALA A 14 8.11 -0.36 15.30
C ALA A 14 8.52 -1.74 15.82
N ALA A 15 9.46 -1.78 16.77
CA ALA A 15 9.82 -2.99 17.48
C ALA A 15 9.58 -2.80 18.97
N PHE A 16 9.01 -3.82 19.62
CA PHE A 16 8.67 -3.82 21.05
C PHE A 16 9.38 -4.96 21.76
N GLU A 17 9.68 -4.80 23.05
CA GLU A 17 10.23 -5.89 23.88
C GLU A 17 9.20 -7.00 24.09
N ASP A 18 7.96 -6.62 24.37
CA ASP A 18 6.84 -7.52 24.59
C ASP A 18 5.85 -7.53 23.41
N PRO A 19 5.02 -8.58 23.27
CA PRO A 19 3.90 -8.58 22.34
C PRO A 19 3.00 -7.35 22.53
N LEU A 20 2.40 -6.84 21.45
CA LEU A 20 1.45 -5.75 21.56
C LEU A 20 0.25 -6.16 22.43
N PRO A 21 -0.15 -5.33 23.40
CA PRO A 21 -1.33 -5.61 24.19
C PRO A 21 -2.59 -5.36 23.35
N LEU A 22 -3.63 -6.09 23.70
CA LEU A 22 -5.00 -5.86 23.27
C LEU A 22 -5.85 -5.69 24.54
N ARG A 23 -7.00 -5.01 24.46
CA ARG A 23 -7.85 -4.71 25.64
C ARG A 23 -8.01 -5.88 26.64
N ASP A 24 -8.14 -7.10 26.14
CA ASP A 24 -8.36 -8.31 26.95
C ASP A 24 -7.22 -9.36 26.83
N GLY A 25 -6.00 -8.94 26.47
CA GLY A 25 -4.85 -9.85 26.38
C GLY A 25 -3.71 -9.33 25.51
N ALA A 26 -3.16 -10.21 24.68
CA ALA A 26 -2.15 -9.86 23.69
C ALA A 26 -2.72 -10.00 22.27
N VAL A 27 -2.18 -9.24 21.33
CA VAL A 27 -2.51 -9.39 19.92
C VAL A 27 -2.12 -10.78 19.44
N THR A 28 -3.09 -11.50 18.86
CA THR A 28 -2.91 -12.86 18.31
C THR A 28 -2.95 -12.90 16.78
N PHE A 29 -3.34 -11.81 16.12
CA PHE A 29 -3.39 -11.73 14.67
C PHE A 29 -2.03 -11.38 14.05
N GLU A 30 -1.82 -11.85 12.83
CA GLU A 30 -0.60 -11.59 12.05
C GLU A 30 -0.72 -10.35 11.17
N GLY A 31 -1.96 -9.94 10.89
CA GLY A 31 -2.27 -8.69 10.21
C GLY A 31 -3.73 -8.31 10.45
N ALA A 32 -4.02 -7.02 10.31
CA ALA A 32 -5.37 -6.51 10.44
C ALA A 32 -5.56 -5.21 9.64
N PHE A 33 -6.70 -5.11 8.97
CA PHE A 33 -7.20 -3.82 8.49
C PHE A 33 -7.76 -3.02 9.67
N VAL A 34 -7.45 -1.73 9.67
CA VAL A 34 -7.88 -0.79 10.70
C VAL A 34 -8.92 0.15 10.09
N LYS A 35 -10.10 0.22 10.72
CA LYS A 35 -11.18 1.12 10.31
C LYS A 35 -11.44 2.18 11.38
N GLY A 36 -11.87 3.36 10.94
CA GLY A 36 -12.24 4.48 11.82
C GLY A 36 -11.07 5.34 12.30
N PHE A 37 -9.84 5.01 11.90
CA PHE A 37 -8.64 5.79 12.19
C PHE A 37 -7.96 6.21 10.90
N ASP A 38 -7.57 7.47 10.84
CA ASP A 38 -6.94 8.01 9.65
C ASP A 38 -5.42 7.80 9.64
N SER A 39 -4.77 7.80 10.80
CA SER A 39 -3.31 7.61 10.88
C SER A 39 -2.86 6.17 10.64
N VAL A 40 -3.77 5.19 10.67
CA VAL A 40 -3.46 3.76 10.47
C VAL A 40 -4.60 3.09 9.70
N SER A 41 -4.28 2.44 8.59
CA SER A 41 -5.18 1.64 7.73
C SER A 41 -4.88 0.14 7.80
N TRP A 42 -3.65 -0.23 8.17
CA TRP A 42 -3.20 -1.62 8.24
C TRP A 42 -2.10 -1.81 9.30
N MET A 43 -2.11 -2.98 9.91
CA MET A 43 -1.10 -3.45 10.85
C MET A 43 -0.61 -4.83 10.40
N ALA A 44 0.70 -5.05 10.33
CA ALA A 44 1.32 -6.35 10.04
C ALA A 44 2.34 -6.71 11.13
N ASN A 45 2.21 -7.92 11.66
CA ASN A 45 3.14 -8.54 12.59
C ASN A 45 4.26 -9.23 11.81
N ASN A 46 5.37 -8.54 11.60
CA ASN A 46 6.49 -9.09 10.84
C ASN A 46 7.12 -10.29 11.54
N THR A 47 7.15 -10.27 12.88
CA THR A 47 7.70 -11.38 13.68
C THR A 47 6.90 -12.66 13.45
N MET A 48 5.58 -12.59 13.59
CA MET A 48 4.72 -13.77 13.35
C MET A 48 4.79 -14.25 11.90
N LYS A 49 4.75 -13.31 10.93
CA LYS A 49 4.83 -13.65 9.51
C LYS A 49 6.12 -14.38 9.11
N LEU A 50 7.26 -14.00 9.67
CA LEU A 50 8.58 -14.52 9.26
C LEU A 50 9.10 -15.65 10.13
N LEU A 51 8.83 -15.61 11.44
CA LEU A 51 9.44 -16.50 12.43
C LEU A 51 8.40 -17.34 13.19
N GLY A 52 7.10 -17.05 13.02
CA GLY A 52 6.03 -17.62 13.82
C GLY A 52 6.20 -17.34 15.31
N SER A 53 5.66 -18.23 16.15
CA SER A 53 5.74 -18.13 17.62
C SER A 53 7.13 -18.47 18.21
N ARG A 54 8.15 -18.72 17.38
CA ARG A 54 9.50 -19.16 17.80
C ARG A 54 10.48 -18.00 18.05
N SER A 55 10.00 -16.77 17.98
CA SER A 55 10.83 -15.58 18.19
C SER A 55 11.04 -15.32 19.69
N ASN A 56 12.30 -15.31 20.13
CA ASN A 56 12.72 -14.77 21.43
C ASN A 56 13.29 -13.34 21.31
N GLY A 57 13.17 -12.72 20.14
CA GLY A 57 13.62 -11.35 19.88
C GLY A 57 12.48 -10.35 19.95
N ALA A 58 12.78 -9.09 19.60
CA ALA A 58 11.79 -8.03 19.58
C ALA A 58 10.58 -8.35 18.68
N HIS A 59 9.41 -7.89 19.10
CA HIS A 59 8.16 -7.99 18.36
C HIS A 59 8.09 -6.86 17.33
N CYS A 60 8.35 -7.19 16.07
CA CYS A 60 8.47 -6.26 14.96
C CYS A 60 7.14 -6.11 14.21
N TRP A 61 6.72 -4.87 14.03
CA TRP A 61 5.48 -4.50 13.35
C TRP A 61 5.72 -3.49 12.24
N THR A 62 4.89 -3.58 11.20
CA THR A 62 4.74 -2.54 10.18
C THR A 62 3.30 -2.03 10.19
N PHE A 63 3.15 -0.71 10.25
CA PHE A 63 1.88 -0.03 10.17
C PHE A 63 1.86 0.87 8.95
N PHE A 64 0.74 0.93 8.25
CA PHE A 64 0.53 1.87 7.15
C PHE A 64 -0.57 2.85 7.49
N SER A 65 -0.41 4.10 7.06
CA SER A 65 -1.45 5.13 7.17
C SER A 65 -2.53 4.97 6.09
N THR A 66 -3.62 5.73 6.20
CA THR A 66 -4.50 5.94 5.03
C THR A 66 -3.81 6.80 3.97
N ALA A 67 -4.33 6.79 2.74
CA ALA A 67 -3.92 7.69 1.67
C ALA A 67 -4.25 9.16 2.00
N ALA A 68 -5.36 9.39 2.70
CA ALA A 68 -5.78 10.72 3.12
C ALA A 68 -4.79 11.33 4.14
N TYR A 69 -4.34 10.54 5.12
CA TYR A 69 -3.32 10.96 6.08
C TYR A 69 -1.98 11.24 5.40
N GLY A 70 -1.54 10.36 4.50
CA GLY A 70 -0.30 10.53 3.77
C GLY A 70 -0.31 11.75 2.86
N LYS A 71 -1.43 12.04 2.19
CA LYS A 71 -1.62 13.28 1.41
C LYS A 71 -1.51 14.53 2.28
N ARG A 72 -2.13 14.55 3.47
CA ARG A 72 -2.09 15.71 4.39
C ARG A 72 -0.73 15.95 5.03
N ASN A 73 0.07 14.90 5.23
CA ASN A 73 1.40 14.98 5.83
C ASN A 73 2.51 14.75 4.81
N LYS A 74 2.25 15.00 3.52
CA LYS A 74 3.23 14.80 2.45
C LYS A 74 4.36 15.82 2.57
N VAL A 75 5.59 15.33 2.44
CA VAL A 75 6.85 16.11 2.41
C VAL A 75 7.75 15.54 1.32
N PRO A 76 8.90 16.16 0.98
CA PRO A 76 9.87 15.56 0.08
C PRO A 76 10.30 14.17 0.60
N GLN A 77 9.99 13.11 -0.16
CA GLN A 77 10.16 11.73 0.31
C GLN A 77 11.63 11.34 0.55
N GLU A 78 12.55 11.96 -0.17
CA GLU A 78 14.00 11.75 -0.08
C GLU A 78 14.64 12.57 1.05
N ASN A 79 13.92 13.55 1.60
CA ASN A 79 14.42 14.43 2.65
C ASN A 79 13.29 14.79 3.62
N ILE A 80 12.87 13.81 4.41
CA ILE A 80 11.82 13.95 5.40
C ILE A 80 12.33 14.83 6.56
N PRO A 81 11.71 15.99 6.85
CA PRO A 81 12.12 16.80 7.99
C PRO A 81 11.92 16.05 9.31
N THR A 82 12.89 16.12 10.23
CA THR A 82 12.84 15.45 11.54
C THR A 82 11.57 15.78 12.31
N ALA A 83 11.14 17.04 12.33
CA ALA A 83 9.91 17.46 13.00
C ALA A 83 8.66 16.75 12.44
N THR A 84 8.60 16.54 11.12
CA THR A 84 7.51 15.80 10.48
C THR A 84 7.60 14.31 10.80
N ALA A 85 8.80 13.72 10.74
CA ALA A 85 9.00 12.32 11.09
C ALA A 85 8.53 12.01 12.52
N GLU A 86 8.90 12.86 13.48
CA GLU A 86 8.49 12.72 14.88
C GLU A 86 6.98 12.90 15.08
N LYS A 87 6.38 13.90 14.42
CA LYS A 87 4.92 14.12 14.44
C LYS A 87 4.16 12.91 13.88
N VAL A 88 4.58 12.41 12.72
CA VAL A 88 3.94 11.27 12.05
C VAL A 88 4.09 10.01 12.90
N LYS A 89 5.30 9.73 13.41
CA LYS A 89 5.55 8.61 14.33
C LYS A 89 4.61 8.65 15.53
N ALA A 90 4.54 9.78 16.23
CA ALA A 90 3.69 9.92 17.41
C ALA A 90 2.20 9.74 17.07
N SER A 91 1.74 10.34 15.96
CA SER A 91 0.36 10.26 15.52
C SER A 91 -0.05 8.85 15.03
N MET A 92 0.86 8.12 14.38
CA MET A 92 0.62 6.73 13.98
C MET A 92 0.61 5.79 15.19
N LEU A 93 1.54 5.94 16.14
CA LEU A 93 1.52 5.16 17.39
C LEU A 93 0.25 5.41 18.21
N GLN A 94 -0.24 6.65 18.28
CA GLN A 94 -1.54 6.95 18.89
C GLN A 94 -2.71 6.30 18.14
N GLY A 95 -2.62 6.22 16.80
CA GLY A 95 -3.59 5.48 15.99
C GLY A 95 -3.59 3.99 16.29
N VAL A 96 -2.40 3.39 16.44
CA VAL A 96 -2.24 1.98 16.86
C VAL A 96 -2.82 1.75 18.25
N GLU A 97 -2.49 2.61 19.22
CA GLU A 97 -3.01 2.55 20.59
C GLU A 97 -4.55 2.55 20.61
N ALA A 98 -5.15 3.49 19.90
CA ALA A 98 -6.60 3.61 19.81
C ALA A 98 -7.25 2.43 19.06
N ALA A 99 -6.63 1.94 17.99
CA ALA A 99 -7.10 0.79 17.22
C ALA A 99 -7.09 -0.52 18.04
N LEU A 100 -6.15 -0.66 18.97
CA LEU A 100 -6.07 -1.78 19.92
C LEU A 100 -7.03 -1.64 21.12
N GLY A 101 -7.78 -0.53 21.18
CA GLY A 101 -8.73 -0.26 22.26
C GLY A 101 -8.06 0.04 23.61
N LEU A 102 -6.80 0.48 23.58
CA LEU A 102 -6.01 0.76 24.77
C LEU A 102 -6.32 2.16 25.34
N SER A 103 -6.03 2.38 26.62
CA SER A 103 -6.13 3.70 27.21
C SER A 103 -5.00 4.61 26.70
N LYS A 104 -5.26 5.92 26.65
CA LYS A 104 -4.29 6.89 26.12
C LYS A 104 -2.97 6.85 26.91
N GLY A 105 -1.86 6.67 26.21
CA GLY A 105 -0.51 6.60 26.77
C GLY A 105 -0.14 5.23 27.38
N SER A 106 -0.93 4.18 27.15
CA SER A 106 -0.66 2.83 27.67
C SER A 106 -0.01 1.90 26.66
N LEU A 107 0.10 2.30 25.38
CA LEU A 107 0.88 1.54 24.40
C LEU A 107 2.34 1.44 24.88
N PRO A 108 2.93 0.23 24.93
CA PRO A 108 4.33 0.06 25.31
C PRO A 108 5.23 0.91 24.43
N LYS A 109 6.30 1.47 25.02
CA LYS A 109 7.25 2.27 24.24
C LYS A 109 8.03 1.34 23.31
N PRO A 110 8.04 1.59 21.98
CA PRO A 110 8.88 0.80 21.09
C PRO A 110 10.37 1.02 21.38
N VAL A 111 11.17 -0.04 21.34
CA VAL A 111 12.64 0.03 21.42
C VAL A 111 13.28 0.50 20.12
N TYR A 112 12.55 0.37 19.01
CA TYR A 112 12.95 0.91 17.72
C TYR A 112 11.75 1.47 16.99
N THR A 113 11.96 2.58 16.28
CA THR A 113 10.98 3.11 15.33
C THR A 113 11.65 3.68 14.10
N ARG A 114 10.99 3.56 12.96
CA ARG A 114 11.36 4.28 11.74
C ARG A 114 10.12 4.59 10.93
N VAL A 115 10.02 5.82 10.44
CA VAL A 115 8.98 6.21 9.48
C VAL A 115 9.57 6.37 8.09
N GLN A 116 8.78 6.03 7.08
CA GLN A 116 9.11 6.25 5.68
C GLN A 116 7.86 6.75 4.95
N LEU A 117 8.01 7.78 4.12
CA LEU A 117 6.96 8.24 3.21
C LEU A 117 7.14 7.55 1.86
N TRP A 118 6.08 6.92 1.38
CA TRP A 118 5.92 6.49 0.00
C TRP A 118 5.09 7.55 -0.71
N GLY A 119 5.74 8.52 -1.36
CA GLY A 119 5.06 9.68 -1.96
C GLY A 119 4.29 9.37 -3.24
N ALA A 120 4.53 8.19 -3.80
CA ALA A 120 3.96 7.65 -5.03
C ALA A 120 3.68 6.16 -4.80
N ALA A 121 2.79 5.85 -3.85
CA ALA A 121 2.64 4.52 -3.29
C ALA A 121 1.80 3.57 -4.17
N LEU A 122 0.53 3.89 -4.36
CA LEU A 122 -0.41 3.05 -5.10
C LEU A 122 -1.14 3.86 -6.17
N PRO A 123 -1.40 3.30 -7.36
CA PRO A 123 -2.21 3.95 -8.38
C PRO A 123 -3.63 4.17 -7.87
N THR A 124 -4.21 5.32 -8.22
CA THR A 124 -5.63 5.64 -8.01
C THR A 124 -6.39 5.72 -9.33
N ASN A 125 -5.69 5.55 -10.45
CA ASN A 125 -6.27 5.37 -11.78
C ASN A 125 -5.41 4.41 -12.62
N THR A 126 -6.00 3.83 -13.66
CA THR A 126 -5.33 2.86 -14.56
C THR A 126 -5.86 2.97 -15.99
N PRO A 127 -5.02 2.74 -17.02
CA PRO A 127 -5.48 2.60 -18.39
C PRO A 127 -6.15 1.24 -18.70
N GLY A 128 -6.07 0.27 -17.78
CA GLY A 128 -6.73 -1.03 -17.91
C GLY A 128 -6.22 -1.87 -19.09
N ILE A 129 -4.91 -1.81 -19.35
CA ILE A 129 -4.26 -2.53 -20.45
C ILE A 129 -2.95 -3.15 -19.94
N PRO A 130 -2.59 -4.40 -20.28
CA PRO A 130 -1.47 -5.08 -19.64
C PRO A 130 -0.09 -4.46 -19.91
N CYS A 131 0.10 -3.81 -21.05
CA CYS A 131 1.32 -3.09 -21.39
C CYS A 131 1.00 -1.94 -22.37
N ILE A 132 1.92 -0.98 -22.46
CA ILE A 132 1.91 0.04 -23.52
C ILE A 132 3.19 -0.15 -24.32
N PHE A 133 3.10 -0.17 -25.64
CA PHE A 133 4.27 -0.31 -26.51
C PHE A 133 4.15 0.63 -27.70
N ASP A 134 5.18 1.45 -27.88
CA ASP A 134 5.43 2.23 -29.09
C ASP A 134 6.41 1.46 -29.99
N PRO A 135 5.96 0.89 -31.11
CA PRO A 135 6.78 0.09 -32.00
C PRO A 135 7.74 0.94 -32.86
N HIS A 136 7.47 2.25 -33.01
CA HIS A 136 8.35 3.17 -33.75
C HIS A 136 9.47 3.68 -32.84
N GLY A 137 9.14 4.07 -31.62
CA GLY A 137 10.10 4.42 -30.58
C GLY A 137 10.82 3.23 -29.95
N ARG A 138 10.33 1.99 -30.20
CA ARG A 138 10.78 0.74 -29.57
C ARG A 138 10.83 0.84 -28.05
N ALA A 139 9.82 1.49 -27.48
CA ALA A 139 9.71 1.77 -26.06
C ALA A 139 8.48 1.07 -25.49
N GLY A 140 8.69 0.35 -24.40
CA GLY A 140 7.64 -0.35 -23.67
C GLY A 140 7.45 0.21 -22.27
N ILE A 141 6.23 0.18 -21.77
CA ILE A 141 5.88 0.51 -20.40
C ILE A 141 5.13 -0.66 -19.79
N CYS A 142 5.59 -1.10 -18.62
CA CYS A 142 4.94 -2.08 -17.76
C CYS A 142 4.94 -1.59 -16.31
N GLY A 143 4.01 -2.08 -15.50
CA GLY A 143 3.92 -1.76 -14.06
C GLY A 143 2.58 -2.18 -13.48
N ASP A 144 2.48 -2.19 -12.16
CA ASP A 144 1.22 -2.44 -11.45
C ASP A 144 0.11 -1.54 -11.98
N TRP A 145 0.39 -0.23 -12.07
CA TRP A 145 -0.53 0.84 -12.44
C TRP A 145 -1.18 0.73 -13.81
N LEU A 146 -0.73 -0.20 -14.65
CA LEU A 146 -1.37 -0.51 -15.94
C LEU A 146 -2.61 -1.41 -15.82
N LEU A 147 -2.68 -2.23 -14.77
CA LEU A 147 -3.77 -3.18 -14.53
C LEU A 147 -4.45 -2.98 -13.17
N GLY A 148 -3.74 -2.54 -12.14
CA GLY A 148 -4.29 -2.40 -10.79
C GLY A 148 -3.27 -1.89 -9.77
N SER A 149 -3.56 -2.05 -8.47
CA SER A 149 -2.72 -1.59 -7.36
C SER A 149 -2.20 -2.74 -6.51
N ASN A 150 -1.56 -3.72 -7.15
CA ASN A 150 -1.08 -4.94 -6.49
C ASN A 150 0.11 -5.59 -7.21
N LEU A 151 0.74 -6.55 -6.54
CA LEU A 151 1.94 -7.26 -7.03
C LEU A 151 1.64 -8.15 -8.25
N GLU A 152 0.47 -8.79 -8.30
CA GLU A 152 0.06 -9.64 -9.42
C GLU A 152 -0.05 -8.81 -10.70
N SER A 153 -0.70 -7.65 -10.65
CA SER A 153 -0.77 -6.68 -11.75
C SER A 153 0.61 -6.28 -12.25
N ALA A 154 1.58 -6.02 -11.36
CA ALA A 154 2.95 -5.72 -11.77
C ALA A 154 3.60 -6.88 -12.54
N ALA A 155 3.47 -8.10 -12.01
CA ALA A 155 4.04 -9.29 -12.62
C ALA A 155 3.41 -9.58 -14.00
N LEU A 156 2.07 -9.58 -14.07
CA LEU A 156 1.31 -9.79 -15.31
C LEU A 156 1.66 -8.73 -16.36
N SER A 157 1.77 -7.46 -15.96
CA SER A 157 2.14 -6.37 -16.86
C SER A 157 3.56 -6.55 -17.42
N GLY A 158 4.52 -6.95 -16.58
CA GLY A 158 5.89 -7.21 -17.00
C GLY A 158 5.99 -8.37 -18.00
N MET A 159 5.30 -9.48 -17.72
CA MET A 159 5.24 -10.63 -18.64
C MET A 159 4.60 -10.24 -19.98
N ALA A 160 3.47 -9.53 -19.94
CA ALA A 160 2.79 -9.09 -21.15
C ALA A 160 3.66 -8.17 -22.03
N LEU A 161 4.45 -7.28 -21.43
CA LEU A 161 5.39 -6.47 -22.20
C LEU A 161 6.53 -7.31 -22.79
N ALA A 162 7.06 -8.28 -22.03
CA ALA A 162 8.13 -9.15 -22.51
C ALA A 162 7.67 -10.00 -23.71
N ASP A 163 6.48 -10.59 -23.64
CA ASP A 163 5.88 -11.36 -24.73
C ASP A 163 5.66 -10.47 -25.97
N HIS A 164 5.12 -9.27 -25.77
CA HIS A 164 4.86 -8.32 -26.87
C HIS A 164 6.16 -7.87 -27.57
N ILE A 165 7.24 -7.66 -26.81
CA ILE A 165 8.57 -7.36 -27.37
C ILE A 165 9.11 -8.57 -28.15
N ALA A 166 8.96 -9.79 -27.62
CA ALA A 166 9.43 -10.99 -28.30
C ALA A 166 8.73 -11.18 -29.65
N ASP A 167 7.42 -10.96 -29.72
CA ASP A 167 6.64 -11.03 -30.97
C ASP A 167 7.06 -9.92 -31.96
N TYR A 168 7.26 -8.69 -31.47
CA TYR A 168 7.73 -7.57 -32.30
C TYR A 168 9.11 -7.85 -32.92
N LEU A 169 10.03 -8.46 -32.17
CA LEU A 169 11.36 -8.81 -32.67
C LEU A 169 11.32 -9.88 -33.77
N GLN A 170 10.35 -10.79 -33.73
CA GLN A 170 10.22 -11.85 -34.73
C GLN A 170 9.61 -11.36 -36.04
N THR A 171 8.55 -10.53 -35.97
CA THR A 171 7.73 -10.20 -37.15
C THR A 171 7.37 -8.72 -37.28
N GLY A 172 7.58 -7.92 -36.23
CA GLY A 172 7.05 -6.56 -36.14
C GLY A 172 7.82 -5.49 -36.89
N VAL A 173 9.09 -5.72 -37.26
CA VAL A 173 9.87 -4.72 -38.02
C VAL A 173 9.28 -4.44 -39.39
N ALA A 174 8.66 -5.42 -40.03
CA ALA A 174 8.05 -5.27 -41.36
C ALA A 174 6.69 -4.53 -41.31
N SER A 175 6.01 -4.51 -40.16
CA SER A 175 4.72 -3.84 -39.99
C SER A 175 4.57 -3.32 -38.55
N PRO A 176 5.32 -2.27 -38.16
CA PRO A 176 5.38 -1.79 -36.79
C PRO A 176 4.01 -1.38 -36.23
N ASP A 177 3.16 -0.76 -37.04
CA ASP A 177 1.84 -0.26 -36.60
C ASP A 177 0.93 -1.34 -36.00
N ASN A 178 1.09 -2.61 -36.43
CA ASN A 178 0.33 -3.74 -35.89
C ASN A 178 0.69 -4.08 -34.44
N PHE A 179 1.82 -3.56 -33.96
CA PHE A 179 2.34 -3.79 -32.61
C PHE A 179 2.12 -2.58 -31.69
N ALA A 180 1.49 -1.51 -32.16
CA ALA A 180 1.12 -0.40 -31.29
C ALA A 180 0.02 -0.85 -30.32
N VAL A 181 0.28 -0.76 -29.01
CA VAL A 181 -0.68 -1.13 -27.97
C VAL A 181 -0.71 -0.08 -26.87
N GLY A 182 -1.92 0.29 -26.43
CA GLY A 182 -2.13 1.16 -25.27
C GLY A 182 -1.82 2.64 -25.45
N LEU A 183 -1.25 3.06 -26.58
CA LEU A 183 -0.83 4.46 -26.83
C LEU A 183 -1.97 5.46 -26.66
N GLU A 184 -3.20 5.08 -27.02
CA GLU A 184 -4.39 5.94 -26.93
C GLU A 184 -5.27 5.68 -25.71
N LYS A 185 -4.89 4.77 -24.81
CA LYS A 185 -5.71 4.48 -23.62
C LYS A 185 -5.75 5.67 -22.66
N GLU A 186 -6.94 5.94 -22.13
CA GLU A 186 -7.19 6.93 -21.09
C GLU A 186 -7.17 6.27 -19.71
N PHE A 187 -6.75 7.03 -18.70
CA PHE A 187 -6.71 6.55 -17.33
C PHE A 187 -8.09 6.71 -16.70
N GLN A 188 -8.61 5.63 -16.13
CA GLN A 188 -9.87 5.59 -15.41
C GLN A 188 -9.63 5.38 -13.92
N PRO A 189 -10.40 6.01 -13.02
CA PRO A 189 -10.29 5.79 -11.58
C PRO A 189 -10.43 4.31 -11.22
N ILE A 190 -9.66 3.85 -10.24
CA ILE A 190 -9.81 2.50 -9.67
C ILE A 190 -10.30 2.57 -8.23
N SER A 191 -11.15 1.63 -7.84
CA SER A 191 -11.46 1.38 -6.43
C SER A 191 -10.28 0.68 -5.77
N GLY A 192 -10.08 0.82 -4.46
CA GLY A 192 -9.01 0.11 -3.76
C GLY A 192 -8.91 0.50 -2.29
N HIS A 193 -8.21 -0.32 -1.51
CA HIS A 193 -7.88 0.02 -0.12
C HIS A 193 -6.60 0.85 -0.06
N ASP A 194 -6.39 1.54 1.07
CA ASP A 194 -5.22 2.40 1.28
C ASP A 194 -3.87 1.67 1.15
N ILE A 195 -3.86 0.34 1.27
CA ILE A 195 -2.67 -0.51 1.17
C ILE A 195 -2.65 -1.42 -0.07
N GLY A 196 -3.55 -1.17 -1.02
CA GLY A 196 -3.63 -1.91 -2.28
C GLY A 196 -4.86 -2.80 -2.36
N GLN A 197 -4.94 -3.57 -3.44
CA GLN A 197 -5.99 -4.55 -3.65
C GLN A 197 -5.48 -5.96 -3.35
N PHE A 198 -6.28 -6.74 -2.63
CA PHE A 198 -6.08 -8.18 -2.51
C PHE A 198 -7.09 -8.88 -3.44
N PRO A 199 -6.64 -9.80 -4.31
CA PRO A 199 -7.55 -10.57 -5.16
C PRO A 199 -8.62 -11.28 -4.32
N GLY A 200 -9.88 -11.24 -4.79
CA GLY A 200 -11.00 -11.92 -4.14
C GLY A 200 -11.69 -11.16 -3.00
N LEU A 201 -11.23 -9.95 -2.64
CA LEU A 201 -11.98 -9.06 -1.75
C LEU A 201 -12.86 -8.13 -2.57
N GLU A 202 -14.17 -8.36 -2.60
CA GLU A 202 -15.10 -7.40 -3.19
C GLU A 202 -15.13 -6.11 -2.37
N SER A 203 -14.82 -4.98 -3.01
CA SER A 203 -15.07 -3.66 -2.42
C SER A 203 -16.57 -3.40 -2.44
N SER A 204 -17.30 -3.84 -1.41
CA SER A 204 -18.74 -3.56 -1.29
C SER A 204 -19.00 -2.03 -1.19
N PRO A 205 -19.85 -1.44 -2.06
CA PRO A 205 -20.14 0.00 -2.06
C PRO A 205 -20.94 0.54 -0.85
N GLN A 206 -21.30 -0.29 0.13
CA GLN A 206 -22.34 0.04 1.11
C GLN A 206 -21.89 0.65 2.44
N HIS A 207 -20.61 0.97 2.66
CA HIS A 207 -20.15 1.37 4.01
C HIS A 207 -20.10 2.89 4.29
N THR A 208 -20.87 3.71 3.57
CA THR A 208 -20.95 5.18 3.82
C THR A 208 -21.96 5.58 4.92
N LEU A 209 -22.62 4.64 5.60
CA LEU A 209 -23.59 4.96 6.66
C LEU A 209 -23.42 4.10 7.91
N ILE A 210 -22.32 4.27 8.64
CA ILE A 210 -22.27 3.97 10.08
C ILE A 210 -21.35 5.00 10.77
N LEU A 211 -21.88 6.20 11.01
CA LEU A 211 -21.54 6.93 12.23
C LEU A 211 -22.37 6.25 13.33
N GLU A 212 -21.70 5.77 14.38
CA GLU A 212 -22.22 4.91 15.47
C GLU A 212 -22.13 3.39 15.24
N LYS A 213 -20.91 2.83 15.33
CA LYS A 213 -20.62 1.52 15.95
C LYS A 213 -19.10 1.38 16.10
N GLY A 214 -18.69 0.73 17.18
CA GLY A 214 -17.31 0.75 17.69
C GLY A 214 -16.22 0.35 16.69
N TYR A 215 -15.00 0.76 17.03
CA TYR A 215 -13.76 0.46 16.32
C TYR A 215 -13.61 -1.03 16.05
N GLN A 216 -13.27 -1.39 14.80
CA GLN A 216 -13.13 -2.79 14.38
C GLN A 216 -11.77 -3.01 13.70
N LEU A 217 -11.06 -4.01 14.20
CA LEU A 217 -9.99 -4.69 13.47
C LEU A 217 -10.66 -5.79 12.64
N VAL A 218 -10.37 -5.81 11.34
CA VAL A 218 -10.84 -6.86 10.43
C VAL A 218 -9.63 -7.68 10.01
N THR A 219 -9.62 -8.96 10.37
CA THR A 219 -8.60 -9.95 10.00
C THR A 219 -9.05 -10.73 8.78
#